data_AF-A0A4W2DRW8-F1
#
_entry.id   AF-A0A4W2DRW8-F1
#
_cell.length_a   1.000
_cell.length_b   1.000
_cell.length_c   1.000
_cell.angle_alpha   90.00
_cell.angle_beta   90.00
_cell.angle_gamma   90.00
#
_symmetry.space_group_name_H-M   'P 1'
#
loop_
_entity.id
_entity.type
_entity.pdbx_description
1 polymer ?
#
loop_
_entity_poly.entity_id
_entity_poly.type
_entity_poly.pdbx_seq_one_letter_code
_entity_poly.pdbx_strand_id
1 'polypeptide(L)'
;MMAKKPPKPAPRRIFQERSKITALPLYFEGFLSVKRSEYQEYKHYWTELRGTTLFFYTDKKSTTYVDKLDIIDLTCLTDQNSTEKNCVKFTLVLPKEDVQLKIENTESGEEWKGFILTVTELSVPLHVSLLPGQVIRLHEVLEKEKKRRIETERTPSSSPEKGKQPVEDYEDVLNPMPACFYSVSRKEATEMLEKNPSMGNMILRPGSDSRNYSITIRQEIDLPRIKHYKVMSAGKNYTIDLEKPVTLPNLFSVIDYFVKETRGNLRPFIYSTDETLETKGFPVTSLK
;
A
#
# COMPACT_ATOMS: atom_id res chain seq x y z
N MET A 1 -38.61 3.96 5.20
CA MET A 1 -37.66 3.34 4.24
C MET A 1 -36.74 2.43 5.03
N MET A 2 -36.79 1.12 4.79
CA MET A 2 -35.91 0.19 5.51
C MET A 2 -34.52 0.23 4.88
N ALA A 3 -33.52 0.67 5.64
CA ALA A 3 -32.13 0.58 5.25
C ALA A 3 -31.78 -0.89 4.99
N LYS A 4 -31.56 -1.25 3.72
CA LYS A 4 -31.06 -2.57 3.36
C LYS A 4 -29.70 -2.72 4.02
N LYS A 5 -29.58 -3.70 4.93
CA LYS A 5 -28.32 -4.01 5.60
C LYS A 5 -27.24 -4.24 4.54
N PRO A 6 -26.01 -3.75 4.76
CA PRO A 6 -24.90 -4.01 3.84
C PRO A 6 -24.77 -5.53 3.62
N PRO A 7 -24.40 -5.96 2.41
CA PRO A 7 -24.26 -7.38 2.11
C PRO A 7 -23.34 -8.04 3.14
N LYS A 8 -23.78 -9.16 3.73
CA LYS A 8 -22.97 -9.90 4.69
C LYS A 8 -21.66 -10.31 4.00
N PRO A 9 -20.50 -9.98 4.57
CA PRO A 9 -19.22 -10.40 4.00
C PRO A 9 -19.14 -11.93 3.97
N ALA A 10 -18.38 -12.46 3.02
CA ALA A 10 -18.16 -13.90 2.92
C ALA A 10 -17.66 -14.48 4.26
N PRO A 11 -18.03 -15.73 4.60
CA PRO A 11 -17.46 -16.43 5.75
C PRO A 11 -15.94 -16.28 5.78
N ARG A 12 -15.36 -15.96 6.95
CA ARG A 12 -13.93 -15.60 7.12
C ARG A 12 -12.96 -16.54 6.39
N ARG A 13 -13.26 -17.84 6.37
CA ARG A 13 -12.49 -18.86 5.66
C ARG A 13 -12.47 -18.65 4.14
N ILE A 14 -13.63 -18.37 3.53
CA ILE A 14 -13.77 -18.15 2.09
C ILE A 14 -13.03 -16.88 1.68
N PHE A 15 -13.15 -15.81 2.48
CA PHE A 15 -12.41 -14.57 2.23
C PHE A 15 -10.88 -14.79 2.25
N GLN A 16 -10.38 -15.56 3.21
CA GLN A 16 -8.94 -15.89 3.31
C GLN A 16 -8.49 -16.75 2.13
N GLU A 17 -9.26 -17.76 1.75
CA GLU A 17 -8.95 -18.63 0.61
C GLU A 17 -8.94 -17.84 -0.71
N ARG A 18 -9.96 -17.01 -0.98
CA ARG A 18 -10.00 -16.14 -2.18
C ARG A 18 -8.83 -15.14 -2.20
N SER A 19 -8.47 -14.59 -1.06
CA SER A 19 -7.31 -13.68 -0.95
C SER A 19 -5.99 -14.39 -1.21
N LYS A 20 -5.86 -15.64 -0.78
CA LYS A 20 -4.69 -16.48 -1.09
C LYS A 20 -4.63 -16.88 -2.56
N ILE A 21 -5.77 -17.26 -3.15
CA ILE A 21 -5.87 -17.70 -4.55
C ILE A 21 -5.58 -16.55 -5.51
N THR A 22 -6.18 -15.38 -5.26
CA THR A 22 -6.00 -14.22 -6.14
C THR A 22 -4.68 -13.49 -5.86
N ALA A 23 -4.17 -13.56 -4.63
CA ALA A 23 -3.04 -12.75 -4.15
C ALA A 23 -3.28 -11.22 -4.27
N LEU A 24 -4.54 -10.79 -4.41
CA LEU A 24 -4.93 -9.39 -4.56
C LEU A 24 -5.89 -8.96 -3.44
N PRO A 25 -5.78 -7.74 -2.89
CA PRO A 25 -6.76 -7.20 -1.94
C PRO A 25 -8.12 -6.99 -2.59
N LEU A 26 -9.18 -7.22 -1.81
CA LEU A 26 -10.56 -6.96 -2.19
C LEU A 26 -10.88 -5.47 -2.11
N TYR A 27 -11.45 -4.92 -3.19
CA TYR A 27 -11.86 -3.52 -3.28
C TYR A 27 -13.37 -3.37 -3.24
N PHE A 28 -14.07 -4.19 -4.02
CA PHE A 28 -15.52 -4.18 -4.07
C PHE A 28 -16.06 -5.56 -4.42
N GLU A 29 -17.29 -5.86 -3.99
CA GLU A 29 -17.95 -7.13 -4.26
C GLU A 29 -19.45 -6.94 -4.42
N GLY A 30 -20.05 -7.77 -5.26
CA GLY A 30 -21.47 -7.68 -5.56
C GLY A 30 -21.88 -8.61 -6.69
N PHE A 31 -23.19 -8.73 -6.90
CA PHE A 31 -23.70 -9.48 -8.05
C PHE A 31 -23.63 -8.63 -9.32
N LEU A 32 -23.12 -9.22 -10.39
CA LEU A 32 -23.08 -8.63 -11.73
C LEU A 32 -23.60 -9.65 -12.75
N SER A 33 -24.39 -9.16 -13.69
CA SER A 33 -24.75 -9.91 -14.89
C SER A 33 -23.81 -9.49 -16.02
N VAL A 34 -23.06 -10.44 -16.56
CA VAL A 34 -21.97 -10.22 -17.51
C VAL A 34 -22.33 -10.84 -18.85
N LYS A 35 -22.11 -10.11 -19.94
CA LYS A 35 -22.25 -10.61 -21.31
C LYS A 35 -20.98 -10.26 -22.11
N ARG A 36 -20.34 -11.29 -22.64
CA ARG A 36 -19.20 -11.21 -23.56
C ARG A 36 -19.65 -11.59 -24.97
N SER A 37 -18.79 -11.33 -25.96
CA SER A 37 -19.05 -11.72 -27.35
C SER A 37 -19.24 -13.24 -27.53
N GLU A 38 -18.63 -14.07 -26.68
CA GLU A 38 -18.73 -15.53 -26.78
C GLU A 38 -20.08 -16.09 -26.32
N TYR A 39 -20.87 -15.31 -25.57
CA TYR A 39 -22.16 -15.73 -25.03
C TYR A 39 -23.30 -14.82 -25.52
N GLN A 40 -24.35 -15.43 -26.06
CA GLN A 40 -25.52 -14.68 -26.53
C GLN A 40 -26.32 -14.02 -25.39
N GLU A 41 -26.22 -14.59 -24.19
CA GLU A 41 -27.01 -14.22 -23.00
C GLU A 41 -26.16 -13.71 -21.84
N TYR A 42 -26.79 -12.93 -20.96
CA TYR A 42 -26.17 -12.48 -19.71
C TYR A 42 -26.06 -13.63 -18.72
N LYS A 43 -24.86 -13.83 -18.16
CA LYS A 43 -24.60 -14.78 -17.09
C LYS A 43 -24.46 -14.04 -15.76
N HIS A 44 -25.05 -14.59 -14.72
CA HIS A 44 -25.07 -13.96 -13.40
C HIS A 44 -23.96 -14.51 -12.51
N TYR A 45 -23.15 -13.63 -11.92
CA TYR A 45 -22.01 -14.00 -11.10
C TYR A 45 -21.96 -13.20 -9.81
N TRP A 46 -21.48 -13.84 -8.74
CA TRP A 46 -20.87 -13.10 -7.64
C TRP A 46 -19.51 -12.60 -8.11
N THR A 47 -19.32 -11.28 -8.10
CA THR A 47 -18.10 -10.67 -8.64
C THR A 47 -17.33 -9.96 -7.55
N GLU A 48 -16.02 -10.14 -7.57
CA GLU A 48 -15.08 -9.41 -6.73
C GLU A 48 -14.14 -8.58 -7.60
N LEU A 49 -14.07 -7.27 -7.36
CA LEU A 49 -13.03 -6.42 -7.90
C LEU A 49 -11.80 -6.52 -6.98
N ARG A 50 -10.72 -7.07 -7.52
CA ARG A 50 -9.42 -7.12 -6.84
C ARG A 50 -8.35 -6.62 -7.78
N GLY A 51 -7.72 -5.51 -7.44
CA GLY A 51 -6.76 -4.86 -8.35
C GLY A 51 -7.48 -4.26 -9.54
N THR A 52 -6.88 -4.47 -10.71
CA THR A 52 -7.46 -4.19 -12.02
C THR A 52 -8.07 -5.44 -12.65
N THR A 53 -8.61 -6.36 -11.84
CA THR A 53 -9.21 -7.61 -12.31
C THR A 53 -10.55 -7.86 -11.62
N LEU A 54 -11.58 -8.18 -12.42
CA LEU A 54 -12.86 -8.69 -11.95
C LEU A 54 -12.80 -10.22 -11.90
N PHE A 55 -13.09 -10.81 -10.75
CA PHE A 55 -13.15 -12.25 -10.56
C PHE A 55 -14.61 -12.71 -10.43
N PHE A 56 -15.02 -13.65 -11.28
CA PHE A 56 -16.38 -14.15 -11.36
C PHE A 56 -16.51 -15.50 -10.65
N TYR A 57 -17.43 -15.58 -9.70
CA TYR A 57 -17.75 -16.78 -8.94
C TYR A 57 -19.18 -17.21 -9.23
N THR A 58 -19.44 -18.52 -9.22
CA THR A 58 -20.82 -19.05 -9.37
C THR A 58 -21.73 -18.51 -8.27
N ASP A 59 -21.22 -18.40 -7.04
CA ASP A 59 -21.96 -17.87 -5.90
C ASP A 59 -21.02 -17.32 -4.80
N LYS A 60 -21.60 -16.84 -3.70
CA LYS A 60 -20.86 -16.26 -2.56
C LYS A 60 -20.05 -17.28 -1.75
N LYS A 61 -20.35 -18.56 -1.89
CA LYS A 61 -19.74 -19.66 -1.14
C LYS A 61 -18.59 -20.33 -1.91
N SER A 62 -18.49 -20.10 -3.22
CA SER A 62 -17.42 -20.65 -4.05
C SER A 62 -16.05 -20.12 -3.62
N THR A 63 -15.08 -20.99 -3.40
CA THR A 63 -13.73 -20.57 -2.98
C THR A 63 -12.85 -20.20 -4.18
N THR A 64 -13.13 -20.80 -5.34
CA THR A 64 -12.47 -20.54 -6.63
C THR A 64 -13.38 -19.77 -7.59
N TYR A 65 -12.79 -18.87 -8.37
CA TYR A 65 -13.49 -18.18 -9.45
C TYR A 65 -13.60 -19.11 -10.67
N VAL A 66 -14.66 -18.94 -11.46
CA VAL A 66 -14.89 -19.69 -12.70
C VAL A 66 -14.34 -18.96 -13.93
N ASP A 67 -14.22 -17.63 -13.83
CA ASP A 67 -13.72 -16.78 -14.89
C ASP A 67 -13.18 -15.47 -14.29
N LYS A 68 -12.40 -14.72 -15.07
CA LYS A 68 -11.89 -13.40 -14.70
C LYS A 68 -11.82 -12.46 -15.90
N LEU A 69 -11.82 -11.15 -15.64
CA LEU A 69 -11.65 -10.10 -16.63
C LEU A 69 -10.59 -9.11 -16.15
N ASP A 70 -9.48 -9.02 -16.87
CA ASP A 70 -8.44 -8.03 -16.63
C ASP A 70 -8.85 -6.71 -17.31
N ILE A 71 -8.96 -5.64 -16.52
CA ILE A 71 -9.46 -4.31 -16.94
C ILE A 71 -8.38 -3.23 -16.87
N ILE A 72 -7.10 -3.62 -16.74
CA ILE A 72 -5.98 -2.66 -16.63
C ILE A 72 -5.87 -1.72 -17.82
N ASP A 73 -6.10 -2.25 -19.03
CA ASP A 73 -6.04 -1.50 -20.29
C ASP A 73 -7.43 -1.03 -20.75
N LEU A 74 -8.37 -0.82 -19.82
CA LEU A 74 -9.71 -0.31 -20.15
C LEU A 74 -9.59 1.00 -20.93
N THR A 75 -10.11 1.02 -22.16
CA THR A 75 -10.04 2.19 -23.04
C THR A 75 -11.08 3.22 -22.63
N CYS A 76 -12.32 2.78 -22.41
CA CYS A 76 -13.37 3.62 -21.86
C CYS A 76 -14.54 2.77 -21.32
N LEU A 77 -15.40 3.43 -20.56
CA LEU A 77 -16.66 2.89 -20.08
C LEU A 77 -17.81 3.67 -20.72
N THR A 78 -18.69 2.97 -21.44
CA THR A 78 -19.82 3.58 -22.16
C THR A 78 -21.14 3.20 -21.52
N ASP A 79 -21.94 4.20 -21.15
CA ASP A 79 -23.29 3.97 -20.64
C ASP A 79 -24.21 3.49 -21.76
N GLN A 80 -25.04 2.49 -21.46
CA GLN A 80 -26.12 2.09 -22.36
C GLN A 80 -27.45 2.61 -21.84
N ASN A 81 -28.16 3.36 -22.70
CA ASN A 81 -29.52 3.80 -22.41
C ASN A 81 -30.44 2.58 -22.34
N SER A 82 -30.77 2.19 -21.11
CA SER A 82 -31.67 1.08 -20.82
C SER A 82 -33.12 1.56 -20.78
N THR A 83 -34.00 0.92 -21.54
CA THR A 83 -35.46 1.08 -21.42
C THR A 83 -36.04 0.32 -20.22
N GLU A 84 -35.28 -0.57 -19.58
CA GLU A 84 -35.67 -1.29 -18.37
C GLU A 84 -35.56 -0.38 -17.13
N LYS A 85 -36.67 -0.17 -16.43
CA LYS A 85 -36.73 0.60 -15.18
C LYS A 85 -35.80 -0.02 -14.13
N ASN A 86 -34.96 0.81 -13.51
CA ASN A 86 -34.06 0.50 -12.38
C ASN A 86 -32.85 -0.39 -12.67
N CYS A 87 -32.49 -0.59 -13.95
CA CYS A 87 -31.28 -1.33 -14.31
C CYS A 87 -30.24 -0.40 -14.95
N VAL A 88 -28.99 -0.51 -14.49
CA VAL A 88 -27.85 0.17 -15.09
C VAL A 88 -27.10 -0.81 -15.97
N LYS A 89 -26.84 -0.39 -17.21
CA LYS A 89 -26.05 -1.15 -18.18
C LYS A 89 -24.93 -0.26 -18.70
N PHE A 90 -23.73 -0.79 -18.71
CA PHE A 90 -22.59 -0.14 -19.34
C PHE A 90 -21.67 -1.17 -19.98
N THR A 91 -20.90 -0.72 -20.96
CA THR A 91 -19.93 -1.55 -21.69
C THR A 91 -18.53 -1.15 -21.27
N LEU A 92 -17.73 -2.14 -20.92
CA LEU A 92 -16.29 -2.01 -20.78
C LEU A 92 -15.65 -2.26 -22.14
N VAL A 93 -15.05 -1.23 -22.72
CA VAL A 93 -14.34 -1.31 -24.00
C VAL A 93 -12.88 -1.63 -23.71
N LEU A 94 -12.47 -2.88 -23.96
CA LEU A 94 -11.11 -3.34 -23.77
C LEU A 94 -10.44 -3.56 -25.14
N PRO A 95 -9.10 -3.53 -25.23
CA PRO A 95 -8.41 -3.69 -26.51
C PRO A 95 -8.68 -5.02 -27.22
N LYS A 96 -9.07 -6.05 -26.46
CA LYS A 96 -9.30 -7.41 -26.95
C LYS A 96 -10.77 -7.76 -27.13
N GLU A 97 -11.64 -7.18 -26.31
CA GLU A 97 -13.07 -7.51 -26.31
C GLU A 97 -13.91 -6.38 -25.69
N ASP A 98 -15.19 -6.33 -26.07
CA ASP A 98 -16.19 -5.51 -25.38
C ASP A 98 -17.02 -6.38 -24.44
N VAL A 99 -17.11 -5.95 -23.18
CA VAL A 99 -17.85 -6.68 -22.14
C VAL A 99 -19.00 -5.82 -21.61
N GLN A 100 -20.21 -6.34 -21.71
CA GLN A 100 -21.40 -5.67 -21.20
C GLN A 100 -21.69 -6.10 -19.76
N LEU A 101 -21.89 -5.12 -18.89
CA LEU A 101 -22.27 -5.31 -17.49
C LEU A 101 -23.68 -4.80 -17.25
N LYS A 102 -24.50 -5.61 -16.58
CA LYS A 102 -25.88 -5.31 -16.19
C LYS A 102 -26.00 -5.42 -14.66
N ILE A 103 -26.50 -4.35 -14.03
CA ILE A 103 -26.70 -4.22 -12.58
C ILE A 103 -28.15 -3.85 -12.29
N GLU A 104 -28.79 -4.57 -11.38
CA GLU A 104 -30.23 -4.44 -11.07
C GLU A 104 -30.60 -3.26 -10.16
N ASN A 105 -29.62 -2.44 -9.76
CA ASN A 105 -29.84 -1.29 -8.88
C ASN A 105 -28.98 -0.11 -9.35
N THR A 106 -29.59 1.06 -9.51
CA THR A 106 -28.89 2.29 -9.92
C THR A 106 -27.78 2.69 -8.96
N GLU A 107 -28.03 2.63 -7.66
CA GLU A 107 -27.02 2.97 -6.64
C GLU A 107 -25.81 2.03 -6.73
N SER A 108 -26.05 0.72 -6.85
CA SER A 108 -24.97 -0.25 -7.01
C SER A 108 -24.26 -0.10 -8.37
N GLY A 109 -24.97 0.32 -9.41
CA GLY A 109 -24.38 0.62 -10.72
C GLY A 109 -23.39 1.77 -10.65
N GLU A 110 -23.76 2.86 -9.97
CA GLU A 110 -22.87 4.00 -9.71
C GLU A 110 -21.65 3.60 -8.85
N GLU A 111 -21.84 2.75 -7.82
CA GLU A 111 -20.72 2.23 -7.04
C GLU A 111 -19.76 1.41 -7.92
N TRP A 112 -20.28 0.45 -8.70
CA TRP A 112 -19.47 -0.37 -9.59
C TRP A 112 -18.70 0.48 -10.60
N LYS A 113 -19.37 1.46 -11.23
CA LYS A 113 -18.75 2.41 -12.16
C LYS A 113 -17.64 3.21 -11.46
N GLY A 114 -17.92 3.75 -10.28
CA GLY A 114 -16.95 4.50 -9.48
C GLY A 114 -15.71 3.67 -9.14
N PHE A 115 -15.87 2.45 -8.64
CA PHE A 115 -14.75 1.57 -8.28
C PHE A 115 -13.95 1.13 -9.50
N ILE A 116 -14.60 0.77 -10.61
CA ILE A 116 -13.92 0.38 -11.86
C ILE A 116 -13.08 1.54 -12.38
N LEU A 117 -13.69 2.72 -12.56
CA LEU A 117 -12.97 3.91 -13.04
C LEU A 117 -11.81 4.27 -12.10
N THR A 118 -12.00 4.14 -10.78
CA THR A 118 -10.95 4.44 -9.80
C THR A 118 -9.72 3.56 -9.99
N VAL A 119 -9.90 2.25 -10.20
CA VAL A 119 -8.76 1.34 -10.35
C VAL A 119 -8.16 1.37 -11.74
N THR A 120 -8.90 1.78 -12.78
CA THR A 120 -8.40 1.84 -14.16
C THR A 120 -7.73 3.18 -14.46
N GLU A 121 -8.38 4.29 -14.13
CA GLU A 121 -7.90 5.67 -14.36
C GLU A 121 -6.95 6.17 -13.26
N LEU A 122 -6.82 5.41 -12.16
CA LEU A 122 -5.99 5.80 -11.02
C LEU A 122 -6.38 7.17 -10.43
N SER A 123 -7.67 7.51 -10.45
CA SER A 123 -8.22 8.75 -9.91
C SER A 123 -9.67 8.55 -9.44
N VAL A 124 -10.15 9.34 -8.47
CA VAL A 124 -11.56 9.25 -8.04
C VAL A 124 -12.44 10.11 -8.97
N PRO A 125 -13.49 9.54 -9.61
CA PRO A 125 -14.37 10.31 -10.49
C PRO A 125 -15.08 11.47 -9.77
N LEU A 126 -15.10 12.65 -10.39
CA LEU A 126 -15.73 13.86 -9.81
C LEU A 126 -17.25 13.93 -10.03
N HIS A 127 -17.79 13.17 -10.98
CA HIS A 127 -19.18 13.28 -11.45
C HIS A 127 -20.07 12.08 -11.09
N VAL A 128 -19.69 11.28 -10.09
CA VAL A 128 -20.47 10.12 -9.64
C VAL A 128 -21.49 10.51 -8.58
N SER A 129 -22.69 9.94 -8.67
CA SER A 129 -23.80 10.22 -7.74
C SER A 129 -23.66 9.41 -6.44
N LEU A 130 -22.51 9.53 -5.78
CA LEU A 130 -22.15 8.74 -4.60
C LEU A 130 -22.26 9.55 -3.30
N LEU A 131 -22.64 8.85 -2.24
CA LEU A 131 -22.65 9.36 -0.87
C LEU A 131 -21.22 9.58 -0.36
N PRO A 132 -21.01 10.48 0.62
CA PRO A 132 -19.67 10.75 1.16
C PRO A 132 -18.92 9.50 1.63
N GLY A 133 -19.61 8.54 2.26
CA GLY A 133 -19.01 7.28 2.69
C GLY A 133 -18.55 6.39 1.54
N GLN A 134 -19.26 6.39 0.41
CA GLN A 134 -18.85 5.67 -0.80
C GLN A 134 -17.63 6.34 -1.43
N VAL A 135 -17.59 7.67 -1.49
CA VAL A 135 -16.43 8.44 -2.00
C VAL A 135 -15.17 8.22 -1.16
N ILE A 136 -15.30 8.15 0.16
CA ILE A 136 -14.17 7.82 1.06
C ILE A 136 -13.61 6.43 0.71
N ARG A 137 -14.48 5.43 0.48
CA ARG A 137 -14.05 4.09 0.09
C ARG A 137 -13.34 4.07 -1.27
N LEU A 138 -13.75 4.91 -2.23
CA LEU A 138 -13.03 5.06 -3.50
C LEU A 138 -11.61 5.57 -3.27
N HIS A 139 -11.42 6.59 -2.43
CA HIS A 139 -10.08 7.09 -2.08
C HIS A 139 -9.23 6.01 -1.39
N GLU A 140 -9.79 5.22 -0.48
CA GLU A 140 -9.07 4.11 0.14
C GLU A 140 -8.62 3.06 -0.88
N VAL A 141 -9.48 2.74 -1.85
CA VAL A 141 -9.14 1.81 -2.94
C VAL A 141 -8.09 2.40 -3.86
N LEU A 142 -8.19 3.68 -4.19
CA LEU A 142 -7.21 4.37 -5.01
C LEU A 142 -5.80 4.27 -4.43
N GLU A 143 -5.64 4.57 -3.14
CA GLU A 143 -4.33 4.50 -2.48
C GLU A 143 -3.80 3.06 -2.41
N LYS A 144 -4.68 2.07 -2.16
CA LYS A 144 -4.30 0.64 -2.20
C LYS A 144 -3.85 0.21 -3.60
N GLU A 145 -4.52 0.66 -4.65
CA GLU A 145 -4.19 0.31 -6.03
C GLU A 145 -2.90 1.00 -6.47
N LYS A 146 -2.69 2.28 -6.16
CA LYS A 146 -1.42 2.98 -6.38
C LYS A 146 -0.24 2.22 -5.75
N LYS A 147 -0.38 1.84 -4.48
CA LYS A 147 0.65 1.05 -3.78
C LYS A 147 0.95 -0.26 -4.52
N ARG A 148 -0.08 -1.00 -4.90
CA ARG A 148 0.06 -2.27 -5.65
C ARG A 148 0.75 -2.07 -7.00
N ARG A 149 0.39 -1.05 -7.78
CA ARG A 149 1.03 -0.81 -9.10
C ARG A 149 2.52 -0.53 -8.95
N ILE A 150 2.91 0.26 -7.96
CA ILE A 150 4.32 0.53 -7.64
C ILE A 150 5.06 -0.76 -7.27
N GLU A 151 4.45 -1.64 -6.46
CA GLU A 151 5.02 -2.93 -6.08
C GLU A 151 5.14 -3.89 -7.29
N THR A 152 4.16 -3.86 -8.20
CA THR A 152 4.13 -4.71 -9.41
C THR A 152 5.16 -4.25 -10.45
N GLU A 153 5.30 -2.95 -10.68
CA GLU A 153 6.25 -2.36 -11.65
C GLU A 153 7.72 -2.57 -11.25
N ARG A 154 8.02 -2.77 -9.96
CA ARG A 154 9.36 -3.16 -9.50
C ARG A 154 9.72 -4.60 -9.84
N THR A 155 8.79 -5.36 -10.45
CA THR A 155 8.97 -6.77 -10.78
C THR A 155 8.77 -7.05 -12.29
N PRO A 156 9.72 -6.67 -13.18
CA PRO A 156 9.94 -7.40 -14.42
C PRO A 156 11.17 -8.29 -14.25
N SER A 157 10.96 -9.59 -14.44
CA SER A 157 11.94 -10.66 -14.41
C SER A 157 13.16 -10.42 -15.32
N SER A 158 14.34 -10.34 -14.73
CA SER A 158 15.50 -11.08 -15.20
C SER A 158 16.27 -11.61 -14.00
N SER A 159 16.59 -12.90 -14.02
CA SER A 159 17.42 -13.61 -13.04
C SER A 159 18.43 -14.44 -13.83
N PRO A 160 19.51 -15.02 -13.23
CA PRO A 160 19.86 -15.08 -11.81
C PRO A 160 21.35 -14.79 -11.49
N GLU A 161 21.68 -14.43 -10.23
CA GLU A 161 22.58 -15.25 -9.38
C GLU A 161 22.66 -14.73 -7.93
N LYS A 162 22.25 -15.61 -7.00
CA LYS A 162 22.65 -15.82 -5.58
C LYS A 162 22.85 -14.59 -4.67
N GLY A 163 22.18 -14.44 -3.53
CA GLY A 163 21.30 -15.33 -2.79
C GLY A 163 21.19 -14.87 -1.32
N LYS A 164 20.06 -15.26 -0.68
CA LYS A 164 19.73 -15.22 0.75
C LYS A 164 19.19 -13.89 1.32
N GLN A 165 17.86 -13.81 1.25
CA GLN A 165 16.94 -13.13 2.18
C GLN A 165 17.31 -13.38 3.67
N PRO A 166 16.91 -12.52 4.63
CA PRO A 166 15.47 -12.33 4.87
C PRO A 166 14.99 -10.99 5.49
N VAL A 167 13.67 -10.79 5.38
CA VAL A 167 12.77 -10.00 6.25
C VAL A 167 12.68 -8.47 5.99
N GLU A 168 11.45 -8.06 5.67
CA GLU A 168 10.76 -6.77 5.97
C GLU A 168 11.48 -5.45 5.71
N ASP A 169 10.99 -4.66 4.74
CA ASP A 169 10.24 -3.42 5.01
C ASP A 169 10.04 -2.64 3.68
N TYR A 170 8.80 -2.50 3.22
CA TYR A 170 8.44 -1.83 1.97
C TYR A 170 7.51 -0.65 2.30
N GLU A 171 8.10 0.47 2.70
CA GLU A 171 7.46 1.78 2.84
C GLU A 171 8.50 2.89 2.57
N ASP A 172 9.08 2.97 1.37
CA ASP A 172 9.78 4.19 0.94
C ASP A 172 10.21 4.24 -0.55
N VAL A 173 9.34 4.66 -1.48
CA VAL A 173 9.82 5.38 -2.70
C VAL A 173 8.88 6.53 -3.09
N LEU A 174 7.96 6.95 -2.21
CA LEU A 174 7.20 8.19 -2.42
C LEU A 174 7.49 9.26 -1.37
N ASN A 175 8.30 8.96 -0.36
CA ASN A 175 8.77 9.91 0.64
C ASN A 175 10.13 9.43 1.16
N PRO A 176 11.26 9.79 0.48
CA PRO A 176 12.56 9.27 0.86
C PRO A 176 12.73 9.38 2.38
N MET A 177 13.14 8.31 3.00
CA MET A 177 13.21 8.21 4.43
C MET A 177 14.57 8.76 4.85
N PRO A 178 14.67 9.50 5.98
CA PRO A 178 15.96 9.98 6.43
C PRO A 178 16.95 8.83 6.59
N ALA A 179 18.22 9.04 6.24
CA ALA A 179 19.23 7.98 6.23
C ALA A 179 19.45 7.29 7.60
N CYS A 180 18.98 7.90 8.69
CA CYS A 180 18.97 7.32 10.04
C CYS A 180 17.66 6.63 10.43
N PHE A 181 16.78 6.35 9.46
CA PHE A 181 15.61 5.52 9.67
C PHE A 181 15.98 4.04 9.65
N TYR A 182 15.56 3.35 10.69
CA TYR A 182 15.70 1.90 10.81
C TYR A 182 14.38 1.31 11.28
N SER A 183 13.93 0.25 10.60
CA SER A 183 12.74 -0.51 10.99
C SER A 183 13.07 -1.44 12.17
N VAL A 184 13.25 -0.84 13.35
CA VAL A 184 13.70 -1.53 14.56
C VAL A 184 12.83 -1.16 15.75
N SER A 185 12.74 -2.07 16.72
CA SER A 185 12.06 -1.83 17.98
C SER A 185 12.80 -0.81 18.86
N ARG A 186 12.13 -0.37 19.94
CA ARG A 186 12.75 0.48 20.97
C ARG A 186 14.04 -0.14 21.53
N LYS A 187 14.00 -1.45 21.79
CA LYS A 187 15.13 -2.17 22.39
C LYS A 187 16.30 -2.26 21.41
N GLU A 188 16.03 -2.64 20.17
CA GLU A 188 17.06 -2.77 19.14
C GLU A 188 17.74 -1.44 18.82
N ALA A 189 16.98 -0.33 18.72
CA ALA A 189 17.58 0.99 18.52
C ALA A 189 18.50 1.41 19.67
N THR A 190 18.12 1.09 20.93
CA THR A 190 19.00 1.33 22.09
C THR A 190 20.30 0.54 21.94
N GLU A 191 20.20 -0.75 21.62
CA GLU A 191 21.38 -1.61 21.42
C GLU A 191 22.28 -1.12 20.27
N MET A 192 21.70 -0.63 19.17
CA MET A 192 22.47 -0.10 18.03
C MET A 192 23.32 1.12 18.42
N LEU A 193 22.72 2.06 19.17
CA LEU A 193 23.42 3.26 19.65
C LEU A 193 24.47 2.96 20.72
N GLU A 194 24.25 1.93 21.53
CA GLU A 194 25.21 1.48 22.53
C GLU A 194 26.40 0.74 21.92
N LYS A 195 26.14 -0.13 20.92
CA LYS A 195 27.18 -0.94 20.26
C LYS A 195 28.08 -0.13 19.34
N ASN A 196 27.57 0.95 18.73
CA ASN A 196 28.30 1.71 17.70
C ASN A 196 28.28 3.23 17.97
N PRO A 197 28.92 3.71 19.06
CA PRO A 197 28.86 5.12 19.45
C PRO A 197 29.48 6.09 18.42
N SER A 198 30.37 5.60 17.55
CA SER A 198 31.03 6.39 16.49
C SER A 198 30.14 6.66 15.27
N MET A 199 29.08 5.87 15.08
CA MET A 199 28.24 5.92 13.86
C MET A 199 27.13 6.97 13.93
N GLY A 200 27.09 7.76 15.00
CA GLY A 200 26.04 8.72 15.32
C GLY A 200 25.29 8.32 16.59
N ASN A 201 24.39 9.18 17.05
CA ASN A 201 23.75 9.04 18.35
C ASN A 201 22.24 9.32 18.30
N MET A 202 21.64 9.23 17.12
CA MET A 202 20.22 9.46 16.88
C MET A 202 19.66 8.53 15.79
N ILE A 203 18.64 7.74 16.12
CA ILE A 203 17.92 6.83 15.22
C ILE A 203 16.46 7.25 15.13
N LEU A 204 15.91 7.31 13.92
CA LEU A 204 14.47 7.36 13.66
C LEU A 204 13.95 5.93 13.48
N ARG A 205 12.82 5.61 14.11
CA ARG A 205 12.21 4.29 14.02
C ARG A 205 10.68 4.35 14.08
N PRO A 206 9.97 3.28 13.67
CA PRO A 206 8.54 3.15 13.92
C PRO A 206 8.20 3.31 15.41
N GLY A 207 7.07 3.99 15.67
CA GLY A 207 6.47 4.08 16.99
C GLY A 207 5.78 2.78 17.40
N SER A 208 5.39 2.68 18.68
CA SER A 208 4.63 1.53 19.18
C SER A 208 3.22 1.44 18.58
N ASP A 209 2.69 2.57 18.12
CA ASP A 209 1.44 2.66 17.37
C ASP A 209 1.79 2.66 15.88
N SER A 210 1.15 1.81 15.08
CA SER A 210 1.44 1.59 13.64
C SER A 210 1.25 2.81 12.71
N ARG A 211 1.02 4.00 13.27
CA ARG A 211 0.84 5.27 12.55
C ARG A 211 1.80 6.37 12.96
N ASN A 212 2.60 6.16 14.01
CA ASN A 212 3.47 7.18 14.59
C ASN A 212 4.95 6.75 14.52
N TYR A 213 5.85 7.71 14.71
CA TYR A 213 7.30 7.51 14.71
C TYR A 213 7.90 7.79 16.09
N SER A 214 9.15 7.41 16.28
CA SER A 214 9.91 7.71 17.48
C SER A 214 11.37 8.00 17.15
N ILE A 215 11.93 9.01 17.81
CA ILE A 215 13.36 9.33 17.77
C ILE A 215 14.00 8.74 19.02
N THR A 216 15.03 7.91 18.85
CA THR A 216 15.84 7.37 19.95
C THR A 216 17.21 8.01 19.90
N ILE A 217 17.66 8.60 21.02
CA ILE A 217 18.97 9.25 21.11
C ILE A 217 19.79 8.72 22.27
N ARG A 218 21.12 8.81 22.13
CA ARG A 218 22.11 8.56 23.19
C ARG A 218 22.86 9.85 23.47
N GLN A 219 22.66 10.43 24.65
CA GLN A 219 23.37 11.64 25.08
C GLN A 219 24.52 11.26 26.01
N GLU A 220 25.67 11.89 25.82
CA GLU A 220 26.89 11.67 26.60
C GLU A 220 27.29 12.89 27.46
N ILE A 221 26.33 13.79 27.75
CA ILE A 221 26.60 15.08 28.42
C ILE A 221 27.17 14.88 29.85
N ASP A 222 26.91 13.74 30.51
CA ASP A 222 27.53 13.35 31.80
C ASP A 222 27.66 11.82 31.92
N LEU A 223 26.53 11.12 31.85
CA LEU A 223 26.44 9.66 31.74
C LEU A 223 25.70 9.31 30.44
N PRO A 224 26.04 8.18 29.79
CA PRO A 224 25.28 7.68 28.67
C PRO A 224 23.82 7.49 29.06
N ARG A 225 22.94 8.32 28.50
CA ARG A 225 21.49 8.25 28.73
C ARG A 225 20.77 8.11 27.42
N ILE A 226 19.88 7.13 27.38
CA ILE A 226 18.99 6.90 26.25
C ILE A 226 17.69 7.66 26.49
N LYS A 227 17.25 8.43 25.49
CA LYS A 227 15.96 9.12 25.48
C LYS A 227 15.17 8.73 24.25
N HIS A 228 13.85 8.74 24.37
CA HIS A 228 12.93 8.49 23.28
C HIS A 228 11.93 9.64 23.17
N TYR A 229 11.82 10.23 21.99
CA TYR A 229 10.83 11.27 21.67
C TYR A 229 9.77 10.70 20.75
N LYS A 230 8.50 11.00 21.05
CA LYS A 230 7.38 10.60 20.21
C LYS A 230 7.21 11.61 19.09
N VAL A 231 6.99 11.11 17.88
CA VAL A 231 6.70 11.93 16.69
C VAL A 231 5.36 11.46 16.12
N MET A 232 4.35 12.32 16.19
CA MET A 232 2.99 12.01 15.77
C MET A 232 2.75 12.45 14.33
N SER A 233 2.14 11.57 13.53
CA SER A 233 1.70 11.92 12.18
C SER A 233 0.37 12.66 12.24
N ALA A 234 0.35 13.91 11.79
CA ALA A 234 -0.82 14.79 11.76
C ALA A 234 -1.17 15.15 10.31
N GLY A 235 -1.75 14.19 9.59
CA GLY A 235 -2.13 14.34 8.18
C GLY A 235 -0.90 14.41 7.27
N LYS A 236 -0.53 15.61 6.81
CA LYS A 236 0.65 15.86 5.96
C LYS A 236 1.89 16.33 6.75
N ASN A 237 1.76 16.56 8.05
CA ASN A 237 2.82 17.11 8.92
C ASN A 237 3.17 16.14 10.06
N TYR A 238 4.29 16.41 10.73
CA TYR A 238 4.82 15.63 11.86
C TYR A 238 5.00 16.53 13.07
N THR A 239 4.48 16.10 14.22
CA THR A 239 4.58 16.86 15.48
C THR A 239 5.45 16.11 16.48
N ILE A 240 6.52 16.75 16.96
CA ILE A 240 7.40 16.24 18.01
C ILE A 240 6.77 16.53 19.37
N ASP A 241 6.62 15.48 20.18
CA ASP A 241 6.07 15.55 21.53
C ASP A 241 7.16 16.03 22.52
N LEU A 242 7.19 17.34 22.74
CA LEU A 242 8.07 18.06 23.66
C LEU A 242 7.20 18.94 24.57
N GLU A 243 7.77 19.48 25.66
CA GLU A 243 7.09 20.48 26.52
C GLU A 243 6.50 21.63 25.70
N LYS A 244 7.21 22.05 24.65
CA LYS A 244 6.69 22.91 23.59
C LYS A 244 6.62 22.11 22.28
N PRO A 245 5.43 21.65 21.85
CA PRO A 245 5.30 20.84 20.65
C PRO A 245 5.77 21.59 19.41
N VAL A 246 6.47 20.87 18.52
CA VAL A 246 7.01 21.43 17.27
C VAL A 246 6.44 20.66 16.09
N THR A 247 5.82 21.36 15.14
CA THR A 247 5.20 20.75 13.94
C THR A 247 6.02 21.08 12.70
N LEU A 248 6.32 20.06 11.90
CA LEU A 248 7.24 20.10 10.78
C LEU A 248 6.64 19.40 9.55
N PRO A 249 7.02 19.80 8.33
CA PRO A 249 6.34 19.34 7.11
C PRO A 249 6.71 17.91 6.68
N ASN A 250 7.84 17.36 7.14
CA ASN A 250 8.29 16.01 6.79
C ASN A 250 9.30 15.46 7.81
N LEU A 251 9.62 14.16 7.70
CA LEU A 251 10.57 13.48 8.59
C LEU A 251 12.01 14.01 8.47
N PHE A 252 12.46 14.47 7.29
CA PHE A 252 13.76 15.13 7.16
C PHE A 252 13.85 16.38 8.03
N SER A 253 12.79 17.18 8.03
CA SER A 253 12.71 18.41 8.83
C SER A 253 12.75 18.09 10.33
N VAL A 254 12.18 16.96 10.76
CA VAL A 254 12.28 16.45 12.14
C VAL A 254 13.73 16.15 12.51
N ILE A 255 14.47 15.44 11.65
CA ILE A 255 15.90 15.16 11.87
C ILE A 255 16.71 16.45 11.93
N ASP A 256 16.51 17.32 10.95
CA ASP A 256 17.14 18.64 10.87
C ASP A 256 16.91 19.47 12.13
N TYR A 257 15.68 19.44 12.67
CA TYR A 257 15.34 20.14 13.91
C TYR A 257 16.21 19.67 15.07
N PHE A 258 16.34 18.36 15.31
CA PHE A 258 17.18 17.83 16.40
C PHE A 258 18.67 18.17 16.20
N VAL A 259 19.18 18.11 14.97
CA VAL A 259 20.58 18.48 14.66
C VAL A 259 20.82 19.97 14.94
N LYS A 260 19.92 20.84 14.47
CA LYS A 260 20.03 22.30 14.61
C LYS A 260 19.88 22.73 16.07
N GLU A 261 18.85 22.24 16.76
CA GLU A 261 18.55 22.62 18.15
C GLU A 261 19.68 22.21 19.10
N THR A 262 20.32 21.08 18.83
CA THR A 262 21.45 20.59 19.64
C THR A 262 22.82 21.04 19.13
N ARG A 263 22.87 21.94 18.14
CA ARG A 263 24.10 22.46 17.53
C ARG A 263 25.06 21.35 17.03
N GLY A 264 24.49 20.28 16.48
CA GLY A 264 25.23 19.14 15.93
C GLY A 264 25.73 18.13 16.97
N ASN A 265 25.32 18.26 18.25
CA ASN A 265 25.59 17.24 19.27
C ASN A 265 24.77 15.97 19.01
N LEU A 266 23.56 16.09 18.45
CA LEU A 266 22.83 14.96 17.88
C LEU A 266 23.19 14.82 16.40
N ARG A 267 23.62 13.62 16.03
CA ARG A 267 24.01 13.25 14.68
C ARG A 267 23.22 12.02 14.25
N PRO A 268 22.62 12.04 13.04
CA PRO A 268 21.98 10.87 12.46
C PRO A 268 22.91 9.65 12.54
N PHE A 269 22.39 8.54 13.05
CA PHE A 269 23.10 7.27 13.05
C PHE A 269 23.13 6.70 11.64
N ILE A 270 24.31 6.45 11.09
CA ILE A 270 24.50 5.92 9.73
C ILE A 270 25.37 4.68 9.81
N TYR A 271 24.80 3.53 9.48
CA TYR A 271 25.51 2.26 9.43
C TYR A 271 26.25 2.14 8.08
N SER A 272 27.58 2.15 8.09
CA SER A 272 28.40 1.83 6.92
C SER A 272 28.80 0.36 6.96
N THR A 273 28.53 -0.39 5.88
CA THR A 273 28.98 -1.77 5.71
C THR A 273 30.35 -1.89 5.02
N ASP A 274 31.11 -0.81 4.89
CA ASP A 274 32.49 -0.85 4.37
C ASP A 274 33.49 -1.15 5.48
N GLU A 275 33.57 -2.41 5.92
CA GLU A 275 34.67 -2.87 6.78
C GLU A 275 34.97 -4.38 6.67
N THR A 276 34.82 -4.99 5.48
CA THR A 276 35.30 -6.37 5.25
C THR A 276 35.93 -6.59 3.87
N LEU A 277 36.89 -5.76 3.46
CA LEU A 277 37.88 -6.15 2.44
C LEU A 277 39.25 -5.53 2.73
N GLU A 278 39.76 -5.69 3.94
CA GLU A 278 41.21 -5.57 4.17
C GLU A 278 41.80 -6.88 4.66
N THR A 279 42.90 -7.26 4.01
CA THR A 279 43.87 -8.28 4.40
C THR A 279 43.52 -9.76 4.14
N LYS A 280 43.54 -10.16 2.87
CA LYS A 280 44.23 -11.41 2.52
C LYS A 280 45.49 -11.06 1.74
N GLY A 281 46.61 -11.01 2.47
CA GLY A 281 47.94 -10.88 1.90
C GLY A 281 48.20 -12.01 0.92
N PHE A 282 48.57 -11.64 -0.31
CA PHE A 282 49.13 -12.57 -1.28
C PHE A 282 50.55 -12.97 -0.82
N PRO A 283 50.89 -14.27 -0.77
CA PRO A 283 52.28 -14.68 -0.61
C PRO A 283 53.02 -14.43 -1.92
N VAL A 284 54.04 -13.57 -1.86
CA VAL A 284 55.05 -13.40 -2.90
C VAL A 284 55.79 -14.72 -3.06
N THR A 285 55.66 -15.37 -4.21
CA THR A 285 56.61 -16.40 -4.65
C THR A 285 57.50 -15.78 -5.72
N SER A 286 58.77 -15.60 -5.35
CA SER A 286 59.85 -15.30 -6.29
C SER A 286 60.12 -16.53 -7.14
N LEU A 287 60.12 -16.38 -8.46
CA LEU A 287 60.76 -17.30 -9.39
C LEU A 287 62.10 -16.68 -9.81
N LYS A 288 63.17 -17.37 -9.41
CA LYS A 288 64.48 -17.34 -10.06
C LYS A 288 64.50 -18.43 -11.11
#